data_AF-E8KHY9-F1
#
_entry.id   AF-E8KHY9-F1
#
_cell.length_a   1.000
_cell.length_b   1.000
_cell.length_c   1.000
_cell.angle_alpha   90.00
_cell.angle_beta   90.00
_cell.angle_gamma   90.00
#
_symmetry.space_group_name_H-M   'P 1'
#
loop_
_entity.id
_entity.type
_entity.pdbx_description
1 polymer ?
#
loop_
_entity_poly.entity_id
_entity_poly.type
_entity_poly.pdbx_seq_one_letter_code
_entity_poly.pdbx_strand_id
1 'polypeptide(L)'
;MVLAAYKRSDFKRILQMFLPYILLALVAGSALASQAAINSRLAQAMLGQPLVAATISFATGTIALLLFCFWKTDLSGALQQLPSQPFWKLLGGILGAGFVFTTVFLAPKIGITNMLFFIIVGQLVTGAIIDHFGLFGMVARPFQLNQLIGLLTVACGLGIYFLARK
;
A
#
# COMPACT_ATOMS: atom_id res chain seq x y z
N MET A 1 -6.46 -13.88 40.34
CA MET A 1 -7.60 -13.38 39.52
C MET A 1 -7.43 -11.93 39.05
N VAL A 2 -6.85 -11.01 39.85
CA VAL A 2 -6.69 -9.58 39.50
C VAL A 2 -5.65 -9.30 38.40
N LEU A 3 -4.51 -10.01 38.37
CA LEU A 3 -3.47 -9.83 37.34
C LEU A 3 -3.92 -10.25 35.92
N ALA A 4 -4.81 -11.23 35.81
CA ALA A 4 -5.38 -11.67 34.53
C ALA A 4 -6.42 -10.68 33.98
N ALA A 5 -7.13 -9.97 34.86
CA ALA A 5 -8.07 -8.90 34.47
C ALA A 5 -7.33 -7.63 34.01
N TYR A 6 -6.23 -7.26 34.69
CA TYR A 6 -5.38 -6.11 34.35
C TYR A 6 -4.73 -6.24 32.96
N LYS A 7 -4.18 -7.42 32.65
CA LYS A 7 -3.60 -7.70 31.31
C LYS A 7 -4.65 -7.68 30.19
N ARG A 8 -5.90 -8.00 30.49
CA ARG A 8 -7.02 -8.09 29.54
C ARG A 8 -7.65 -6.71 29.24
N SER A 9 -7.65 -5.80 30.22
CA SER A 9 -8.06 -4.39 30.00
C SER A 9 -7.05 -3.64 29.13
N ASP A 10 -5.75 -3.87 29.33
CA ASP A 10 -4.70 -3.23 28.52
C ASP A 10 -4.73 -3.74 27.07
N PHE A 11 -4.92 -5.05 26.87
CA PHE A 11 -5.08 -5.62 25.53
C PHE A 11 -6.28 -5.05 24.77
N LYS A 12 -7.45 -4.94 25.43
CA LYS A 12 -8.64 -4.32 24.81
C LYS A 12 -8.40 -2.86 24.45
N ARG A 13 -7.72 -2.11 25.33
CA ARG A 13 -7.41 -0.69 25.10
C ARG A 13 -6.43 -0.51 23.95
N ILE A 14 -5.37 -1.31 23.90
CA ILE A 14 -4.42 -1.36 22.77
C ILE A 14 -5.16 -1.69 21.49
N LEU A 15 -6.00 -2.74 21.48
CA LEU A 15 -6.77 -3.13 20.31
C LEU A 15 -7.69 -1.99 19.84
N GLN A 16 -8.39 -1.31 20.74
CA GLN A 16 -9.24 -0.16 20.41
C GLN A 16 -8.45 1.02 19.81
N MET A 17 -7.23 1.26 20.29
CA MET A 17 -6.35 2.28 19.71
C MET A 17 -5.89 1.90 18.29
N PHE A 18 -5.61 0.63 18.03
CA PHE A 18 -5.15 0.16 16.72
C PHE A 18 -6.26 -0.12 15.71
N LEU A 19 -7.46 -0.45 16.18
CA LEU A 19 -8.62 -0.81 15.36
C LEU A 19 -8.92 0.18 14.22
N PRO A 20 -8.98 1.51 14.44
CA PRO A 20 -9.25 2.45 13.34
C PRO A 20 -8.16 2.41 12.26
N TYR A 21 -6.89 2.26 12.63
CA TYR A 21 -5.79 2.18 11.67
C TYR A 21 -5.84 0.87 10.87
N ILE A 22 -6.20 -0.23 11.51
CA ILE A 22 -6.40 -1.52 10.84
C ILE A 22 -7.56 -1.42 9.84
N LEU A 23 -8.69 -0.83 10.25
CA LEU A 23 -9.84 -0.64 9.35
C LEU A 23 -9.49 0.26 8.17
N LEU A 24 -8.77 1.36 8.39
CA LEU A 24 -8.30 2.22 7.31
C LEU A 24 -7.37 1.48 6.34
N ALA A 25 -6.45 0.65 6.84
CA ALA A 25 -5.58 -0.16 6.00
C ALA A 25 -6.36 -1.20 5.18
N LEU A 26 -7.39 -1.82 5.74
CA LEU A 26 -8.28 -2.75 5.03
C LEU A 26 -9.11 -2.06 3.95
N VAL A 27 -9.59 -0.84 4.23
CA VAL A 27 -10.28 0.00 3.23
C VAL A 27 -9.32 0.38 2.10
N ALA A 28 -8.08 0.77 2.43
CA ALA A 28 -7.06 1.06 1.43
C ALA A 28 -6.75 -0.16 0.56
N GLY A 29 -6.62 -1.35 1.16
CA GLY A 29 -6.44 -2.61 0.41
C GLY A 29 -7.60 -2.91 -0.53
N SER A 30 -8.85 -2.72 -0.07
CA SER A 30 -10.06 -2.87 -0.89
C SER A 30 -10.10 -1.86 -2.04
N ALA A 31 -9.66 -0.63 -1.78
CA ALA A 31 -9.56 0.41 -2.80
C ALA A 31 -8.50 0.08 -3.85
N LEU A 32 -7.33 -0.46 -3.45
CA LEU A 32 -6.28 -0.90 -4.39
C LEU A 32 -6.78 -2.03 -5.32
N ALA A 33 -7.49 -3.01 -4.77
CA ALA A 33 -8.07 -4.10 -5.56
C ALA A 33 -9.13 -3.58 -6.56
N SER A 34 -10.02 -2.71 -6.08
CA SER A 34 -11.05 -2.07 -6.92
C SER A 34 -10.44 -1.22 -8.02
N GLN A 35 -9.42 -0.43 -7.69
CA GLN A 35 -8.70 0.44 -8.63
C GLN A 35 -8.06 -0.37 -9.75
N ALA A 36 -7.40 -1.49 -9.44
CA ALA A 36 -6.82 -2.35 -10.47
C ALA A 36 -7.89 -2.86 -11.46
N ALA A 37 -9.07 -3.24 -10.96
CA ALA A 37 -10.20 -3.67 -11.81
C ALA A 37 -10.72 -2.52 -12.69
N ILE A 38 -11.00 -1.37 -12.09
CA ILE A 38 -11.55 -0.18 -12.77
C ILE A 38 -10.58 0.30 -13.85
N ASN A 39 -9.30 0.44 -13.51
CA ASN A 39 -8.30 0.93 -14.44
C ASN A 39 -8.00 -0.08 -15.56
N SER A 40 -8.11 -1.38 -15.30
CA SER A 40 -8.03 -2.40 -16.36
C SER A 40 -9.19 -2.30 -17.35
N ARG A 41 -10.40 -2.01 -16.87
CA ARG A 41 -11.56 -1.73 -17.75
C ARG A 41 -11.38 -0.43 -18.52
N LEU A 42 -10.83 0.61 -17.89
CA LEU A 42 -10.49 1.85 -18.58
C LEU A 42 -9.45 1.60 -19.68
N ALA A 43 -8.42 0.79 -19.44
CA ALA A 43 -7.44 0.43 -20.46
C ALA A 43 -8.08 -0.27 -21.65
N GLN A 44 -9.04 -1.18 -21.42
CA GLN A 44 -9.81 -1.82 -22.50
C GLN A 44 -10.59 -0.78 -23.31
N ALA A 45 -11.24 0.19 -22.66
CA ALA A 45 -11.94 1.28 -23.34
C ALA A 45 -10.98 2.20 -24.12
N MET A 46 -9.74 2.35 -23.66
CA MET A 46 -8.67 3.11 -24.31
C MET A 46 -7.87 2.26 -25.30
N LEU A 47 -8.55 1.47 -26.14
CA LEU A 47 -7.93 0.64 -27.19
C LEU A 47 -6.89 -0.37 -26.66
N GLY A 48 -7.06 -0.83 -25.43
CA GLY A 48 -6.13 -1.76 -24.79
C GLY A 48 -4.79 -1.14 -24.41
N GLN A 49 -4.75 0.15 -24.04
CA GLN A 49 -3.53 0.88 -23.67
C GLN A 49 -3.42 1.11 -22.14
N PRO A 50 -2.69 0.25 -21.40
CA PRO A 50 -2.56 0.36 -19.94
C PRO A 50 -1.91 1.65 -19.46
N LEU A 51 -0.93 2.15 -20.22
CA LEU A 51 -0.21 3.38 -19.88
C LEU A 51 -1.14 4.60 -19.92
N VAL A 52 -2.04 4.68 -20.91
CA VAL A 52 -3.04 5.74 -21.01
C VAL A 52 -3.99 5.70 -19.82
N ALA A 53 -4.51 4.52 -19.46
CA ALA A 53 -5.40 4.36 -18.31
C ALA A 53 -4.72 4.70 -16.98
N ALA A 54 -3.45 4.29 -16.80
CA ALA A 54 -2.68 4.63 -15.62
C ALA A 54 -2.45 6.14 -15.50
N THR A 55 -2.12 6.83 -16.60
CA THR A 55 -1.98 8.29 -16.63
C THR A 55 -3.27 9.00 -16.24
N ILE A 56 -4.42 8.58 -16.80
CA ILE A 56 -5.73 9.14 -16.45
C ILE A 56 -6.04 8.90 -14.96
N SER A 57 -5.80 7.69 -14.46
CA SER A 57 -6.01 7.36 -13.05
C SER A 57 -5.14 8.19 -12.11
N PHE A 58 -3.88 8.43 -12.47
CA PHE A 58 -2.98 9.26 -11.68
C PHE A 58 -3.42 10.72 -11.70
N ALA A 59 -3.83 11.23 -12.86
CA ALA A 59 -4.33 12.59 -13.00
C ALA A 59 -5.58 12.84 -12.13
N THR A 60 -6.56 11.93 -12.17
CA THR A 60 -7.78 12.06 -11.34
C THR A 60 -7.47 11.94 -9.84
N GLY A 61 -6.55 11.04 -9.46
CA GLY A 61 -6.05 10.93 -8.08
C GLY A 61 -5.34 12.20 -7.61
N THR A 62 -4.48 12.79 -8.45
CA THR A 62 -3.81 14.07 -8.15
C THR A 62 -4.80 15.21 -7.98
N ILE A 63 -5.83 15.31 -8.85
CA ILE A 63 -6.89 16.32 -8.70
C ILE A 63 -7.60 16.13 -7.36
N ALA A 64 -7.97 14.91 -6.98
CA ALA A 64 -8.60 14.64 -5.70
C ALA A 64 -7.71 15.06 -4.52
N LEU A 65 -6.41 14.72 -4.55
CA LEU A 65 -5.45 15.14 -3.51
C LEU A 65 -5.33 16.66 -3.41
N LEU A 66 -5.26 17.37 -4.54
CA LEU A 66 -5.21 18.83 -4.55
C LEU A 66 -6.46 19.45 -3.92
N LEU A 67 -7.65 18.94 -4.22
CA LEU A 67 -8.89 19.39 -3.59
C LEU A 67 -8.86 19.20 -2.06
N PHE A 68 -8.37 18.06 -1.58
CA PHE A 68 -8.19 17.84 -0.14
C PHE A 68 -7.14 18.76 0.47
N CYS A 69 -6.01 19.00 -0.21
CA CYS A 69 -4.99 19.95 0.25
C CYS A 69 -5.55 21.36 0.41
N PHE A 70 -6.30 21.86 -0.58
CA PHE A 70 -6.95 23.17 -0.50
C PHE A 70 -7.96 23.26 0.65
N TRP A 71 -8.62 22.16 1.00
CA TRP A 71 -9.62 22.16 2.06
C TRP A 71 -9.04 22.00 3.48
N LYS A 72 -7.92 21.29 3.63
CA LYS A 72 -7.44 20.82 4.95
C LYS A 72 -6.03 21.24 5.33
N THR A 73 -5.25 21.85 4.44
CA THR A 73 -3.82 22.08 4.65
C THR A 73 -3.37 23.48 4.26
N ASP A 74 -2.24 23.94 4.82
CA ASP A 74 -1.51 25.10 4.28
C ASP A 74 -0.65 24.67 3.08
N LEU A 75 -1.31 24.53 1.92
CA LEU A 75 -0.64 24.10 0.70
C LEU A 75 0.45 25.09 0.26
N SER A 76 0.23 26.39 0.43
CA SER A 76 1.18 27.43 0.03
C SER A 76 2.47 27.36 0.85
N GLY A 77 2.35 27.32 2.19
CA GLY A 77 3.51 27.19 3.08
C GLY A 77 4.28 25.89 2.84
N ALA A 78 3.59 24.77 2.60
CA ALA A 78 4.24 23.50 2.29
C ALA A 78 5.02 23.55 0.96
N LEU A 79 4.47 24.18 -0.08
CA LEU A 79 5.13 24.28 -1.40
C LEU A 79 6.39 25.16 -1.37
N GLN A 80 6.48 26.14 -0.47
CA GLN A 80 7.71 26.95 -0.30
C GLN A 80 8.90 26.12 0.21
N GLN A 81 8.63 24.99 0.89
CA GLN A 81 9.68 24.09 1.36
C GLN A 81 10.13 23.09 0.28
N LEU A 82 9.39 22.95 -0.82
CA LEU A 82 9.67 21.96 -1.85
C LEU A 82 11.05 22.13 -2.51
N PRO A 83 11.52 23.35 -2.85
CA PRO A 83 12.83 23.54 -3.47
C PRO A 83 14.02 23.14 -2.59
N SER A 84 13.85 23.07 -1.26
CA SER A 84 14.91 22.66 -0.33
C SER A 84 14.97 21.14 -0.12
N GLN A 85 14.01 20.39 -0.65
CA GLN A 85 13.96 18.93 -0.46
C GLN A 85 14.87 18.20 -1.45
N PRO A 86 15.55 17.12 -1.01
CA PRO A 86 16.34 16.30 -1.91
C PRO A 86 15.45 15.55 -2.91
N PHE A 87 15.89 15.49 -4.17
CA PHE A 87 15.12 14.94 -5.30
C PHE A 87 14.59 13.52 -5.08
N TRP A 88 15.31 12.67 -4.34
CA TRP A 88 14.88 11.29 -4.10
C TRP A 88 13.52 11.21 -3.38
N LYS A 89 13.14 12.22 -2.58
CA LYS A 89 11.83 12.28 -1.93
C LYS A 89 10.68 12.42 -2.93
N LEU A 90 10.96 12.92 -4.14
CA LEU A 90 9.99 13.09 -5.22
C LEU A 90 9.78 11.80 -6.02
N LEU A 91 10.65 10.80 -5.87
CA LEU A 91 10.54 9.52 -6.58
C LEU A 91 9.30 8.72 -6.18
N GLY A 92 8.68 9.03 -5.02
CA GLY A 92 7.45 8.38 -4.58
C GLY A 92 6.32 8.47 -5.62
N GLY A 93 6.19 9.60 -6.33
CA GLY A 93 5.21 9.76 -7.40
C GLY A 93 5.48 8.85 -8.59
N ILE A 94 6.75 8.71 -8.98
CA ILE A 94 7.17 7.83 -10.09
C ILE A 94 6.93 6.35 -9.73
N LEU A 95 7.30 5.95 -8.50
CA LEU A 95 7.05 4.60 -8.00
C LEU A 95 5.55 4.28 -7.96
N GLY A 96 4.72 5.23 -7.53
CA GLY A 96 3.26 5.09 -7.54
C GLY A 96 2.69 4.95 -8.95
N ALA A 97 3.16 5.77 -9.91
CA ALA A 97 2.72 5.68 -11.30
C ALA A 97 3.09 4.33 -11.93
N GLY A 98 4.32 3.87 -11.68
CA GLY A 98 4.78 2.53 -12.08
C GLY A 98 3.96 1.42 -11.44
N PHE A 99 3.60 1.55 -10.16
CA PHE A 99 2.72 0.60 -9.48
C PHE A 99 1.35 0.53 -10.16
N VAL A 100 0.67 1.66 -10.38
CA VAL A 100 -0.65 1.68 -11.02
C VAL A 100 -0.59 1.08 -12.42
N PHE A 101 0.36 1.51 -13.26
CA PHE A 101 0.59 0.91 -14.58
C PHE A 101 0.76 -0.61 -14.50
N THR A 102 1.60 -1.09 -13.58
CA THR A 102 1.86 -2.53 -13.40
C THR A 102 0.57 -3.27 -13.04
N THR A 103 -0.28 -2.70 -12.18
CA THR A 103 -1.55 -3.34 -11.84
C THR A 103 -2.50 -3.46 -13.04
N VAL A 104 -2.59 -2.41 -13.87
CA VAL A 104 -3.44 -2.39 -15.07
C VAL A 104 -2.92 -3.36 -16.13
N PHE A 105 -1.60 -3.47 -16.26
CA PHE A 105 -0.95 -4.36 -17.21
C PHE A 105 -1.04 -5.83 -16.83
N LEU A 106 -0.90 -6.15 -15.53
CA LEU A 106 -0.87 -7.54 -15.04
C LEU A 106 -2.26 -8.11 -14.74
N ALA A 107 -3.21 -7.30 -14.24
CA ALA A 107 -4.54 -7.77 -13.88
C ALA A 107 -5.24 -8.63 -14.96
N PRO A 108 -5.28 -8.26 -16.25
CA PRO A 108 -5.90 -9.09 -17.28
C PRO A 108 -5.09 -10.35 -17.64
N LYS A 109 -3.79 -10.42 -17.30
CA LYS A 109 -2.89 -11.52 -17.68
C LYS A 109 -2.86 -12.64 -16.66
N ILE A 110 -2.80 -12.28 -15.38
CA ILE A 110 -2.63 -13.24 -14.28
C ILE A 110 -3.80 -13.22 -13.28
N GLY A 111 -4.78 -12.35 -13.49
CA GLY A 111 -5.90 -12.13 -12.58
C GLY A 111 -5.55 -11.23 -11.40
N ILE A 112 -6.53 -10.47 -10.92
CA ILE A 112 -6.34 -9.46 -9.85
C ILE A 112 -5.79 -10.08 -8.58
N THR A 113 -6.32 -11.23 -8.14
CA THR A 113 -5.91 -11.81 -6.87
C THR A 113 -4.46 -12.31 -6.89
N ASN A 114 -4.03 -12.96 -7.97
CA ASN A 114 -2.65 -13.43 -8.09
C ASN A 114 -1.67 -12.26 -8.20
N MET A 115 -2.05 -11.23 -8.94
CA MET A 115 -1.27 -9.99 -9.01
C MET A 115 -1.09 -9.34 -7.63
N LEU A 116 -2.17 -9.18 -6.87
CA LEU A 116 -2.10 -8.62 -5.51
C LEU A 116 -1.30 -9.50 -4.56
N PHE A 117 -1.36 -10.83 -4.71
CA PHE A 117 -0.53 -11.75 -3.95
C PHE A 117 0.97 -11.44 -4.12
N PHE A 118 1.47 -11.42 -5.36
CA PHE A 118 2.88 -11.14 -5.62
C PHE A 118 3.29 -9.73 -5.19
N ILE A 119 2.39 -8.75 -5.35
CA ILE A 119 2.59 -7.37 -4.86
C ILE A 119 2.78 -7.37 -3.34
N ILE A 120 1.90 -8.04 -2.58
CA ILE A 120 1.98 -8.08 -1.12
C ILE A 120 3.28 -8.75 -0.67
N VAL A 121 3.69 -9.85 -1.31
CA VAL A 121 4.99 -10.49 -1.00
C VAL A 121 6.15 -9.50 -1.20
N GLY A 122 6.19 -8.82 -2.35
CA GLY A 122 7.22 -7.81 -2.63
C GLY A 122 7.20 -6.63 -1.64
N GLN A 123 6.01 -6.16 -1.27
CA GLN A 123 5.82 -5.10 -0.28
C GLN A 123 6.33 -5.50 1.10
N LEU A 124 6.02 -6.72 1.55
CA LEU A 124 6.45 -7.19 2.87
C LEU A 124 7.97 -7.40 2.94
N VAL A 125 8.58 -7.98 1.91
CA VAL A 125 10.04 -8.16 1.84
C VAL A 125 10.75 -6.80 1.81
N THR A 126 10.30 -5.89 0.95
CA THR A 126 10.91 -4.55 0.83
C THR A 126 10.70 -3.74 2.10
N GLY A 127 9.50 -3.80 2.70
CA GLY A 127 9.20 -3.14 3.96
C GLY A 127 10.08 -3.63 5.11
N ALA A 128 10.29 -4.94 5.21
CA ALA A 128 11.20 -5.53 6.19
C ALA A 128 12.65 -5.04 6.02
N ILE A 129 13.13 -4.92 4.78
CA ILE A 129 14.47 -4.37 4.48
C ILE A 129 14.56 -2.89 4.89
N ILE A 130 13.56 -2.08 4.52
CA ILE A 130 13.49 -0.66 4.87
C ILE A 130 13.53 -0.47 6.38
N ASP A 131 12.68 -1.19 7.11
CA ASP A 131 12.59 -1.09 8.57
C ASP A 131 13.86 -1.62 9.24
N HIS A 132 14.44 -2.72 8.76
CA HIS A 132 15.63 -3.31 9.37
C HIS A 132 16.84 -2.38 9.30
N PHE A 133 17.07 -1.76 8.14
CA PHE A 133 18.22 -0.88 7.92
C PHE A 133 17.92 0.60 8.19
N GLY A 134 16.67 0.96 8.53
CA GLY A 134 16.27 2.35 8.72
C GLY A 134 16.42 3.20 7.45
N LEU A 135 16.15 2.60 6.28
CA LEU A 135 16.30 3.29 5.00
C LEU A 135 15.40 4.52 4.93
N PHE A 136 15.79 5.52 4.12
CA PHE A 136 15.07 6.78 3.95
C PHE A 136 14.95 7.64 5.23
N GLY A 137 15.82 7.43 6.22
CA GLY A 137 15.82 8.16 7.49
C GLY A 137 14.76 7.65 8.48
N MET A 138 14.25 6.44 8.25
CA MET A 138 13.31 5.78 9.16
C MET A 138 14.03 5.25 10.40
N VAL A 139 13.30 5.12 11.50
CA VAL A 139 13.82 4.49 12.72
C VAL A 139 14.09 3.01 12.44
N ALA A 140 15.35 2.59 12.54
CA ALA A 140 15.73 1.21 12.36
C ALA A 140 15.07 0.31 13.42
N ARG A 141 14.40 -0.74 12.97
CA ARG A 141 13.72 -1.74 13.80
C ARG A 141 14.28 -3.11 13.42
N PRO A 142 15.15 -3.71 14.25
CA PRO A 142 15.76 -4.99 13.95
C PRO A 142 14.71 -6.04 13.61
N PHE A 143 14.94 -6.74 12.49
CA PHE A 143 14.04 -7.80 12.04
C PHE A 143 14.09 -8.96 13.03
N GLN A 144 12.93 -9.38 13.52
CA GLN A 144 12.82 -10.42 14.54
C GLN A 144 12.42 -11.76 13.93
N LEU A 145 12.84 -12.87 14.54
CA LEU A 145 12.47 -14.22 14.10
C LEU A 145 10.94 -14.40 14.02
N ASN A 146 10.19 -13.80 14.93
CA ASN A 146 8.72 -13.83 14.90
C ASN A 146 8.13 -13.16 13.66
N GLN A 147 8.76 -12.11 13.14
CA GLN A 147 8.35 -11.46 11.89
C GLN A 147 8.66 -12.34 10.68
N LEU A 148 9.78 -13.08 10.71
CA LEU A 148 10.07 -14.08 9.68
C LEU A 148 9.00 -15.17 9.65
N ILE A 149 8.66 -15.72 10.81
CA ILE A 149 7.61 -16.74 10.94
C ILE A 149 6.27 -16.20 10.43
N GLY A 150 5.91 -14.98 10.82
CA GLY A 150 4.69 -14.32 10.35
C GLY A 150 4.68 -14.11 8.83
N LEU A 151 5.79 -13.64 8.27
CA LEU A 151 5.96 -13.44 6.83
C LEU A 151 5.84 -14.76 6.06
N LEU A 152 6.49 -15.82 6.53
CA LEU A 152 6.39 -17.16 5.96
C LEU A 152 4.97 -17.70 6.06
N THR A 153 4.28 -17.47 7.18
CA THR A 153 2.88 -17.89 7.35
C THR A 153 1.96 -17.20 6.34
N VAL A 154 2.11 -15.89 6.17
CA VAL A 154 1.37 -15.12 5.16
C VAL A 154 1.69 -15.62 3.75
N ALA A 155 2.97 -15.83 3.43
CA ALA A 155 3.39 -16.35 2.14
C ALA A 155 2.83 -17.76 1.86
N CYS A 156 2.84 -18.65 2.85
CA CYS A 156 2.26 -19.99 2.76
C CYS A 156 0.75 -19.94 2.57
N GLY A 157 0.02 -19.15 3.38
CA GLY A 157 -1.42 -19.02 3.27
C GLY A 157 -1.85 -18.50 1.89
N LEU A 158 -1.12 -17.52 1.37
CA LEU A 158 -1.36 -17.01 0.02
C LEU A 158 -0.94 -17.99 -1.08
N GLY A 159 0.12 -18.78 -0.87
CA GLY A 159 0.53 -19.85 -1.78
C GLY A 159 -0.50 -20.97 -1.88
N ILE A 160 -1.09 -21.37 -0.75
CA ILE A 160 -2.23 -22.32 -0.72
C ILE A 160 -3.41 -21.75 -1.50
N TYR A 161 -3.77 -20.48 -1.25
CA TYR A 161 -4.85 -19.82 -1.97
C TYR A 161 -4.62 -19.82 -3.49
N PHE A 162 -3.39 -19.54 -3.92
CA PHE A 162 -3.00 -19.57 -5.32
C PHE A 162 -3.14 -20.97 -5.95
N LEU A 163 -2.68 -22.01 -5.24
CA LEU A 163 -2.74 -23.39 -5.72
C LEU A 163 -4.17 -23.95 -5.75
N ALA A 164 -5.05 -23.51 -4.86
CA ALA A 164 -6.46 -23.93 -4.80
C ALA A 164 -7.32 -23.39 -5.96
N ARG A 165 -6.80 -22.46 -6.76
CA ARG A 165 -7.48 -21.90 -7.95
C ARG A 165 -7.08 -22.56 -9.27
N LYS A 166 -6.16 -23.51 -9.26
CA LYS A 166 -5.92 -24.42 -10.39
C LYS A 166 -6.94 -25.56 -10.35
#